data_AF-A0A969UCQ3-F1
#
_entry.id   AF-A0A969UCQ3-F1
#
_cell.length_a   1.000
_cell.length_b   1.000
_cell.length_c   1.000
_cell.angle_alpha   90.00
_cell.angle_beta   90.00
_cell.angle_gamma   90.00
#
_symmetry.space_group_name_H-M   'P 1'
#
loop_
_entity.id
_entity.type
_entity.pdbx_description
1 polymer ?
#
loop_
_entity_poly.entity_id
_entity_poly.type
_entity_poly.pdbx_seq_one_letter_code
_entity_poly.pdbx_strand_id
1 'polypeptide(L)'
;MSHGDLFLTNESEGSSVPLRFIAFDILWHHGENLLDRPLHQRREKLDAMALKSPFQAIPIHIANDPTEIAATFKQALQDHHEGLIAKDPESLYSPGKRGKSWIKLKGVMPTLDCVVVAAEQGHGKRSDVLSDYTFAIRDEKAENFS
;
A
#
# COMPACT_ATOMS: atom_id res chain seq x y z
N MET A 1 5.08 10.97 26.22
CA MET A 1 5.82 11.58 25.10
C MET A 1 6.54 10.46 24.37
N SER A 2 5.98 9.96 23.27
CA SER A 2 6.65 8.97 22.42
C SER A 2 7.33 9.74 21.29
N HIS A 3 8.63 9.99 21.43
CA HIS A 3 9.45 10.42 20.31
C HIS A 3 9.63 9.18 19.43
N GLY A 4 8.78 9.06 18.40
CA GLY A 4 8.96 8.06 17.36
C GLY A 4 10.00 8.59 16.40
N ASP A 5 11.23 8.14 16.55
CA ASP A 5 12.32 8.60 15.69
C ASP A 5 12.18 7.98 14.30
N LEU A 6 12.16 8.83 13.27
CA LEU A 6 12.24 8.43 11.87
C LEU A 6 13.54 8.97 11.29
N PHE A 7 14.56 8.14 11.20
CA PHE A 7 15.85 8.54 10.63
C PHE A 7 15.85 8.34 9.11
N LEU A 8 16.00 9.44 8.38
CA LEU A 8 16.36 9.45 6.96
C LEU A 8 17.83 9.87 6.86
N THR A 9 18.75 8.92 6.87
CA THR A 9 20.18 9.20 6.73
C THR A 9 20.53 9.34 5.26
N ASN A 10 20.91 10.54 4.84
CA ASN A 10 21.49 10.81 3.52
C ASN A 10 23.01 10.59 3.52
N GLU A 11 23.55 9.51 4.09
CA GLU A 11 24.99 9.23 3.95
C GLU A 11 25.26 7.72 3.89
N SER A 12 25.49 7.23 2.68
CA SER A 12 26.37 6.09 2.43
C SER A 12 27.01 6.28 1.06
N GLU A 13 28.34 6.41 1.03
CA GLU A 13 29.15 6.32 -0.19
C GLU A 13 28.92 4.95 -0.84
N GLY A 14 27.97 4.93 -1.77
CA GLY A 14 27.44 3.72 -2.40
C GLY A 14 25.98 3.94 -2.78
N SER A 15 25.72 4.37 -4.01
CA SER A 15 24.40 4.56 -4.65
C SER A 15 23.23 4.76 -3.67
N SER A 16 23.13 5.94 -3.06
CA SER A 16 22.01 6.27 -2.16
C SER A 16 20.68 6.24 -2.92
N VAL A 17 19.79 5.32 -2.58
CA VAL A 17 18.42 5.30 -3.12
C VAL A 17 17.63 6.43 -2.46
N PRO A 18 17.12 7.42 -3.22
CA PRO A 18 16.37 8.53 -2.65
C PRO A 18 15.05 8.03 -2.04
N LEU A 19 14.82 8.38 -0.77
CA LEU A 19 13.59 8.04 -0.05
C LEU A 19 12.65 9.26 0.02
N ARG A 20 11.35 8.99 -0.13
CA ARG A 20 10.27 9.97 0.13
C ARG A 20 9.25 9.36 1.07
N PHE A 21 8.80 10.12 2.07
CA PHE A 21 7.73 9.72 2.96
C PHE A 21 6.40 10.30 2.47
N ILE A 22 5.48 9.42 2.08
CA ILE A 22 4.15 9.80 1.60
C ILE A 22 3.12 9.57 2.71
N ALA A 23 2.76 10.62 3.43
CA ALA A 23 1.75 10.58 4.48
C ALA A 23 0.35 10.48 3.86
N PHE A 24 -0.48 9.54 4.34
CA PHE A 24 -1.84 9.34 3.80
C PHE A 24 -2.97 9.55 4.80
N ASP A 25 -2.65 9.70 6.09
CA ASP A 25 -3.60 9.93 7.19
C ASP A 25 -2.84 10.52 8.39
N ILE A 26 -3.58 11.08 9.35
CA ILE A 26 -3.07 11.57 10.64
C ILE A 26 -4.01 11.09 11.74
N LEU A 27 -3.46 10.36 12.70
CA LEU A 27 -4.24 9.70 13.77
C LEU A 27 -4.11 10.39 15.12
N TRP A 28 -3.13 11.29 15.25
CA TRP A 28 -2.83 12.03 16.46
C TRP A 28 -2.16 13.35 16.11
N HIS A 29 -2.55 14.43 16.78
CA HIS A 29 -1.97 15.75 16.56
C HIS A 29 -2.01 16.58 17.83
N HIS A 30 -0.87 17.07 18.31
CA HIS A 30 -0.75 17.94 19.50
C HIS A 30 -1.55 17.49 20.74
N GLY A 31 -1.57 16.18 21.02
CA GLY A 31 -2.29 15.62 22.18
C GLY A 31 -3.76 15.30 21.92
N GLU A 32 -4.28 15.61 20.73
CA GLU A 32 -5.61 15.22 20.28
C GLU A 32 -5.55 13.84 19.60
N ASN A 33 -6.39 12.92 20.08
CA ASN A 33 -6.68 11.66 19.41
C ASN A 33 -7.65 11.92 18.24
N LEU A 34 -7.28 11.50 17.03
CA LEU A 34 -8.09 11.70 15.82
C LEU A 34 -8.76 10.43 15.32
N LEU A 35 -8.62 9.29 15.99
CA LEU A 35 -9.17 8.00 15.54
C LEU A 35 -10.68 8.05 15.32
N ASP A 36 -11.40 8.72 16.21
CA ASP A 36 -12.87 8.88 16.17
C ASP A 36 -13.33 10.09 15.35
N ARG A 37 -12.42 10.72 14.59
CA ARG A 37 -12.75 11.80 13.65
C ARG A 37 -12.98 11.23 12.25
N PRO A 38 -13.95 11.75 11.47
CA PRO A 38 -14.09 11.43 10.05
C PRO A 38 -12.80 11.69 9.25
N LEU A 39 -12.57 10.90 8.19
CA LEU A 39 -11.38 11.00 7.36
C LEU A 39 -11.18 12.40 6.77
N HIS A 40 -12.24 13.10 6.36
CA HIS A 40 -12.13 14.46 5.82
C HIS A 40 -11.52 15.42 6.85
N GLN A 41 -11.90 15.35 8.13
CA GLN A 41 -11.35 16.20 9.20
C GLN A 41 -9.90 15.85 9.53
N ARG A 42 -9.57 14.55 9.55
CA ARG A 42 -8.17 14.12 9.72
C ARG A 42 -7.34 14.66 8.56
N ARG A 43 -7.89 14.62 7.35
CA ARG A 43 -7.20 15.09 6.17
C ARG A 43 -6.90 16.58 6.20
N GLU A 44 -7.88 17.40 6.58
CA GLU A 44 -7.67 18.84 6.76
C GLU A 44 -6.51 19.13 7.72
N LYS A 45 -6.42 18.39 8.84
CA LYS A 45 -5.30 18.51 9.78
C LYS A 45 -3.96 18.10 9.16
N LEU A 46 -3.92 17.03 8.37
CA LEU A 46 -2.71 16.60 7.67
C LEU A 46 -2.24 17.64 6.65
N ASP A 47 -3.15 18.19 5.86
CA ASP A 47 -2.84 19.20 4.84
C ASP A 47 -2.35 20.51 5.49
N ALA A 48 -2.93 20.89 6.63
CA ALA A 48 -2.51 22.04 7.42
C ALA A 48 -1.08 21.95 7.98
N MET A 49 -0.49 20.74 8.05
CA MET A 49 0.91 20.59 8.47
C MET A 49 1.92 21.13 7.44
N ALA A 50 1.49 21.35 6.19
CA ALA A 50 2.34 21.87 5.11
C ALA A 50 3.69 21.13 5.00
N LEU A 51 3.64 19.78 4.97
CA LEU A 51 4.81 18.92 4.92
C LEU A 51 5.74 19.29 3.76
N LYS A 52 7.05 19.28 4.01
CA LYS A 52 8.10 19.59 3.03
C LYS A 52 8.99 18.37 2.81
N SER A 53 9.59 18.31 1.63
CA SER A 53 10.54 17.26 1.22
C SER A 53 11.54 16.94 2.35
N PRO A 54 11.81 15.65 2.65
CA PRO A 54 11.36 14.44 1.91
C PRO A 54 9.94 13.96 2.26
N PHE A 55 9.18 14.73 3.05
CA PHE A 55 7.81 14.42 3.44
C PHE A 55 6.79 15.10 2.54
N GLN A 56 5.73 14.40 2.18
CA GLN A 56 4.59 14.98 1.49
C GLN A 56 3.31 14.23 1.85
N ALA A 57 2.18 14.93 1.85
CA ALA A 57 0.88 14.28 1.92
C ALA A 57 0.52 13.71 0.53
N ILE A 58 -0.10 12.54 0.48
CA ILE A 58 -0.60 11.97 -0.77
C ILE A 58 -1.69 12.89 -1.35
N PRO A 59 -1.71 13.20 -2.65
CA PRO A 59 -2.83 13.92 -3.26
C PRO A 59 -4.14 13.16 -3.10
N ILE A 60 -5.24 13.89 -2.94
CA ILE A 60 -6.59 13.31 -2.94
C ILE A 60 -7.33 13.83 -4.17
N HIS A 61 -8.05 12.93 -4.81
CA HIS A 61 -8.96 13.25 -5.89
C HIS A 61 -10.38 12.86 -5.45
N ILE A 62 -11.28 13.84 -5.45
CA ILE A 62 -12.72 13.59 -5.22
C ILE A 62 -13.30 13.24 -6.58
N ALA A 63 -13.57 11.95 -6.80
CA ALA A 63 -14.23 11.49 -8.01
C ALA A 63 -15.74 11.63 -7.87
N ASN A 64 -16.40 12.25 -8.85
CA ASN A 64 -17.84 12.46 -8.88
C ASN A 64 -18.56 11.38 -9.70
N ASP A 65 -17.84 10.66 -10.56
CA ASP A 65 -18.37 9.58 -11.36
C ASP A 65 -17.33 8.45 -11.61
N PRO A 66 -17.78 7.25 -12.06
CA PRO A 66 -16.90 6.12 -12.29
C PRO A 66 -15.83 6.32 -13.37
N THR A 67 -16.04 7.22 -14.33
CA THR A 67 -15.09 7.48 -15.42
C THR A 67 -13.85 8.21 -14.92
N GLU A 68 -14.00 9.14 -13.98
CA GLU A 68 -12.89 9.80 -13.29
C GLU A 68 -12.04 8.81 -12.48
N ILE A 69 -12.70 7.84 -11.82
CA ILE A 69 -12.01 6.75 -11.11
C ILE A 69 -11.19 5.91 -12.08
N ALA A 70 -11.77 5.52 -13.23
CA ALA A 70 -11.09 4.72 -14.24
C ALA A 70 -9.88 5.45 -14.85
N ALA A 71 -10.03 6.75 -15.14
CA ALA A 71 -8.94 7.58 -15.65
C ALA A 71 -7.80 7.72 -14.63
N THR A 72 -8.12 8.02 -13.37
CA THR A 72 -7.15 8.14 -12.29
C THR A 72 -6.43 6.81 -12.03
N PHE A 73 -7.17 5.69 -12.10
CA PHE A 73 -6.61 4.36 -11.91
C PHE A 73 -5.65 4.01 -13.03
N LYS A 74 -5.99 4.31 -14.28
CA LYS A 74 -5.11 4.12 -15.42
C LYS A 74 -3.83 4.95 -15.29
N GLN A 75 -3.94 6.21 -14.86
CA GLN A 75 -2.78 7.06 -14.61
C GLN A 75 -1.88 6.50 -13.52
N ALA A 76 -2.45 6.02 -12.40
CA ALA A 76 -1.67 5.40 -11.33
C ALA A 76 -0.85 4.19 -11.81
N LEU A 77 -1.43 3.35 -12.67
CA LEU A 77 -0.70 2.22 -13.26
C LEU A 77 0.41 2.68 -14.23
N GLN A 78 0.17 3.74 -15.01
CA GLN A 78 1.17 4.34 -15.89
C GLN A 78 2.33 4.95 -15.10
N ASP A 79 2.06 5.46 -13.90
CA ASP A 79 3.06 5.97 -12.97
C ASP A 79 3.75 4.86 -12.14
N HIS A 80 3.51 3.59 -12.52
CA HIS A 80 4.05 2.39 -11.84
C HIS A 80 3.61 2.22 -10.37
N HIS A 81 2.50 2.84 -9.96
CA HIS A 81 1.85 2.53 -8.69
C HIS A 81 1.01 1.24 -8.80
N GLU A 82 0.75 0.57 -7.67
CA GLU A 82 -0.08 -0.65 -7.65
C GLU A 82 -1.54 -0.42 -8.07
N GLY A 83 -2.02 0.82 -7.95
CA GLY A 83 -3.40 1.21 -8.17
C GLY A 83 -3.85 2.33 -7.23
N LEU A 84 -5.11 2.30 -6.79
CA LEU A 84 -5.73 3.33 -5.94
C LEU A 84 -6.28 2.76 -4.64
N ILE A 85 -6.51 3.64 -3.67
CA ILE A 85 -7.32 3.36 -2.49
C ILE A 85 -8.51 4.32 -2.50
N ALA A 86 -9.71 3.79 -2.71
CA ALA A 86 -10.94 4.53 -2.50
C ALA A 86 -11.27 4.55 -1.01
N LYS A 87 -11.48 5.72 -0.45
CA LYS A 87 -11.77 5.90 0.97
C LYS A 87 -13.08 6.66 1.16
N ASP A 88 -13.91 6.17 2.07
CA ASP A 88 -15.10 6.88 2.53
C ASP A 88 -14.70 8.10 3.39
N PRO A 89 -15.05 9.35 2.98
CA PRO A 89 -14.72 10.56 3.73
C PRO A 89 -15.28 10.61 5.15
N GLU A 90 -16.38 9.90 5.41
CA GLU A 90 -17.03 9.84 6.72
C GLU A 90 -16.46 8.74 7.63
N SER A 91 -15.49 7.96 7.13
CA SER A 91 -14.95 6.84 7.88
C SER A 91 -14.05 7.25 9.06
N LEU A 92 -14.33 6.65 10.21
CA LEU A 92 -13.43 6.67 11.37
C LEU A 92 -12.24 5.74 11.13
N TYR A 93 -11.15 5.96 11.85
CA TYR A 93 -10.02 5.03 11.82
C TYR A 93 -10.25 3.91 12.84
N SER A 94 -10.30 2.65 12.37
CA SER A 94 -10.51 1.47 13.21
C SER A 94 -9.27 0.57 13.23
N PRO A 95 -8.38 0.69 14.24
CA PRO A 95 -7.17 -0.12 14.31
C PRO A 95 -7.48 -1.62 14.28
N GLY A 96 -6.74 -2.38 13.46
CA GLY A 96 -6.86 -3.83 13.38
C GLY A 96 -8.14 -4.38 12.73
N LYS A 97 -9.09 -3.52 12.30
CA LYS A 97 -10.33 -3.95 11.64
C LYS A 97 -10.26 -3.72 10.14
N ARG A 98 -10.57 -4.75 9.36
CA ARG A 98 -10.74 -4.64 7.92
C ARG A 98 -12.19 -4.26 7.60
N GLY A 99 -12.45 -2.96 7.51
CA GLY A 99 -13.74 -2.42 7.09
C GLY A 99 -13.90 -2.32 5.57
N LYS A 100 -15.11 -1.97 5.11
CA LYS A 100 -15.40 -1.66 3.70
C LYS A 100 -15.12 -0.20 3.33
N SER A 101 -14.80 0.65 4.32
CA SER A 101 -14.58 2.07 4.08
C SER A 101 -13.33 2.37 3.26
N TRP A 102 -12.36 1.45 3.19
CA TRP A 102 -11.12 1.61 2.44
C TRP A 102 -10.96 0.45 1.47
N ILE A 103 -11.21 0.71 0.19
CA ILE A 103 -11.23 -0.30 -0.87
C ILE A 103 -9.98 -0.12 -1.72
N LYS A 104 -9.20 -1.19 -1.85
CA LYS A 104 -8.03 -1.23 -2.75
C LYS A 104 -8.51 -1.58 -4.15
N LEU A 105 -8.23 -0.69 -5.10
CA LEU A 105 -8.41 -0.92 -6.53
C LEU A 105 -7.01 -1.22 -7.07
N LYS A 106 -6.76 -2.44 -7.52
CA LYS A 106 -5.44 -2.89 -7.99
C LYS A 106 -5.51 -3.31 -9.44
N GLY A 107 -4.41 -3.08 -10.16
CA GLY A 107 -4.23 -3.62 -11.50
C GLY A 107 -4.41 -5.14 -11.50
N VAL A 108 -4.90 -5.68 -12.62
CA VAL A 108 -4.80 -7.12 -12.85
C VAL A 108 -3.32 -7.45 -12.93
N MET A 109 -2.84 -8.29 -12.02
CA MET A 109 -1.48 -8.77 -12.12
C MET A 109 -1.38 -9.70 -13.33
N PRO A 110 -0.32 -9.61 -14.13
CA PRO A 110 -0.09 -10.59 -15.19
C PRO A 110 -0.08 -11.99 -14.58
N THR A 111 -0.80 -12.92 -15.21
CA THR A 111 -0.72 -14.33 -14.84
C THR A 111 0.53 -14.94 -15.46
N LEU A 112 1.10 -15.91 -14.75
CA LEU A 112 2.22 -16.68 -15.21
C LEU A 112 1.84 -18.16 -15.19
N ASP A 113 2.00 -18.82 -16.34
CA ASP A 113 1.87 -20.27 -16.42
C ASP A 113 3.16 -20.90 -15.86
N CYS A 114 3.01 -21.66 -14.78
CA CYS A 114 4.12 -22.25 -14.06
C CYS A 114 3.76 -23.67 -13.58
N VAL A 115 4.80 -24.46 -13.29
CA VAL A 115 4.65 -25.84 -12.82
C VAL A 115 4.95 -25.90 -11.33
N VAL A 116 4.08 -26.56 -10.55
CA VAL A 116 4.37 -26.89 -9.16
C VAL A 116 5.41 -28.01 -9.13
N VAL A 117 6.59 -27.72 -8.57
CA VAL A 117 7.70 -28.70 -8.47
C VAL A 117 7.89 -29.23 -7.05
N ALA A 118 7.37 -28.52 -6.04
CA ALA A 118 7.34 -28.97 -4.66
C ALA A 118 6.15 -28.37 -3.91
N ALA A 119 5.74 -29.03 -2.82
CA ALA A 119 4.72 -28.54 -1.91
C ALA A 119 5.05 -28.96 -0.47
N GLU A 120 4.83 -28.05 0.49
CA GLU A 120 5.10 -28.27 1.91
C GLU A 120 3.81 -28.25 2.74
N GLN A 121 3.83 -29.02 3.83
CA GLN A 121 2.70 -29.09 4.77
C GLN A 121 2.54 -27.76 5.49
N GLY A 122 1.29 -27.29 5.58
CA GLY A 122 0.98 -26.07 6.29
C GLY A 122 1.17 -26.20 7.80
N HIS A 123 1.21 -25.05 8.45
CA HIS A 123 1.40 -24.94 9.89
C HIS A 123 0.18 -24.31 10.57
N GLY A 124 0.00 -24.58 11.86
CA GLY A 124 -1.09 -24.01 12.67
C GLY A 124 -2.47 -24.37 12.13
N LYS A 125 -3.29 -23.36 11.79
CA LYS A 125 -4.67 -23.55 11.28
C LYS A 125 -4.76 -24.25 9.93
N ARG A 126 -3.64 -24.48 9.24
CA ARG A 126 -3.56 -25.16 7.94
C ARG A 126 -2.73 -26.44 8.01
N SER A 127 -2.60 -27.04 9.19
CA SER A 127 -1.75 -28.23 9.38
C SER A 127 -2.27 -29.49 8.68
N ASP A 128 -3.50 -29.47 8.19
CA ASP A 128 -4.15 -30.56 7.47
C ASP A 128 -4.04 -30.46 5.94
N VAL A 129 -3.45 -29.38 5.42
CA VAL A 129 -3.30 -29.13 3.97
C VAL A 129 -1.87 -28.77 3.59
N LEU A 130 -1.48 -29.03 2.33
CA LEU A 130 -0.30 -28.41 1.74
C LEU A 130 -0.60 -26.93 1.49
N SER A 131 0.24 -26.02 1.98
CA SER A 131 -0.04 -24.57 1.90
C SER A 131 1.03 -23.73 1.23
N ASP A 132 2.20 -24.31 0.99
CA ASP A 132 3.35 -23.61 0.46
C ASP A 132 3.83 -24.37 -0.77
N TYR A 133 3.82 -23.70 -1.93
CA TYR A 133 4.09 -24.31 -3.22
C TYR A 133 5.30 -23.65 -3.85
N THR A 134 6.24 -24.46 -4.33
CA THR A 134 7.35 -24.01 -5.16
C THR A 134 6.97 -24.16 -6.63
N PHE A 135 7.07 -23.06 -7.36
CA PHE A 135 6.80 -23.01 -8.79
C PHE A 135 8.11 -22.90 -9.57
N ALA A 136 8.17 -23.56 -10.72
CA ALA A 136 9.26 -23.42 -11.69
C ALA A 136 8.70 -23.01 -13.06
N ILE A 137 9.51 -22.30 -13.85
CA ILE A 137 9.21 -21.91 -15.22
C ILE A 137 10.04 -22.79 -16.16
N ARG A 138 9.46 -23.16 -17.31
CA ARG A 138 10.20 -23.90 -18.33
C ARG A 138 11.26 -22.98 -18.95
N ASP A 139 12.52 -23.40 -18.92
CA ASP A 139 13.54 -22.81 -19.77
C ASP A 139 13.34 -23.35 -21.19
N GLU A 140 13.28 -22.47 -22.20
CA GLU A 140 13.12 -22.90 -23.59
C GLU A 140 14.45 -23.37 -24.21
N LYS A 141 15.59 -23.02 -23.61
CA LYS A 141 16.93 -23.28 -24.14
C LYS A 141 17.60 -24.52 -23.55
N ALA A 142 17.38 -24.75 -22.26
CA ALA A 142 17.67 -26.03 -21.62
C ALA A 142 16.32 -26.72 -21.45
N GLU A 143 16.12 -27.96 -21.89
CA GLU A 143 14.82 -28.66 -21.77
C GLU A 143 14.43 -29.02 -20.30
N ASN A 144 14.74 -28.15 -19.34
CA ASN A 144 14.55 -28.30 -17.91
C ASN A 144 13.70 -27.15 -17.34
N PHE A 145 13.18 -27.33 -16.13
CA PHE A 145 12.53 -26.27 -15.36
C PHE A 145 13.54 -25.61 -14.42
N SER A 146 13.51 -24.28 -14.34
CA SER A 146 14.37 -23.45 -13.48
C SER A 146 13.56 -22.63 -12.49
#